data_AF-A0A441VA03-F1
#
_entry.id   AF-A0A441VA03-F1
#
_cell.length_a   1.000
_cell.length_b   1.000
_cell.length_c   1.000
_cell.angle_alpha   90.00
_cell.angle_beta   90.00
_cell.angle_gamma   90.00
#
_symmetry.space_group_name_H-M   'P 1'
#
loop_
_entity.id
_entity.type
_entity.pdbx_description
1 polymer ?
#
loop_
_entity_poly.entity_id
_entity_poly.type
_entity_poly.pdbx_seq_one_letter_code
_entity_poly.pdbx_strand_id
1 'polypeptide(L)'
;MRKISDTITRLAAFRAGQGFQINGQGRDRLSDLGDFGSNPGALRARIYVPDDLPEAAPLVVVLHGCTQTAAGYDHGSGWSQLADQESFALLFPEQQRANNANLCFNWFVPSDTKRNGGEALSIRQMIETMVLAHGLDRGRIFITGLSAGGAMTSAMLACYPEIFEGGAIIASLPYGSAKTVPEAFDRMRGHGMPSERQLQKALRDASPHQGPWPSISVWHGSADQTVASSNADAIVGQWRAVHGLDHGLDARSTRSEMVDGHSRRVWRNAQGQELIEEYRIAGMGHGTPLGTAGDAALGVGGPFMLDVGISSTWHIARFWGIAKPCVKRDAKIKPAKANNEALAPGFARAFSMPKAGVPNVPHSAKRANIPPSQKPSSAAGIRKVIEDAMRSAGLMH
;
A
#
# COMPACT_ATOMS: atom_id res chain seq x y z
N MET A 1 -22.17 8.12 -20.45
CA MET A 1 -20.72 8.16 -20.75
C MET A 1 -20.11 9.31 -19.95
N ARG A 2 -19.18 9.03 -19.01
CA ARG A 2 -18.52 10.08 -18.21
C ARG A 2 -17.51 10.83 -19.09
N LYS A 3 -17.38 12.15 -18.91
CA LYS A 3 -16.53 13.01 -19.74
C LYS A 3 -15.05 12.87 -19.35
N ILE A 4 -14.18 12.72 -20.34
CA ILE A 4 -12.71 12.65 -20.20
C ILE A 4 -12.14 13.86 -19.41
N SER A 5 -12.82 15.01 -19.46
CA SER A 5 -12.48 16.21 -18.69
C SER A 5 -12.44 15.98 -17.17
N ASP A 6 -13.32 15.12 -16.65
CA ASP A 6 -13.41 14.85 -15.22
C ASP A 6 -12.24 13.96 -14.76
N THR A 7 -11.78 13.07 -15.62
CA THR A 7 -10.61 12.21 -15.38
C THR A 7 -9.32 13.03 -15.37
N ILE A 8 -9.16 13.96 -16.30
CA ILE A 8 -8.00 14.87 -16.38
C ILE A 8 -7.94 15.80 -15.16
N THR A 9 -9.08 16.37 -14.76
CA THR A 9 -9.17 17.25 -13.59
C THR A 9 -8.84 16.52 -12.29
N ARG A 10 -9.23 15.23 -12.18
CA ARG A 10 -8.90 14.38 -11.02
C ARG A 10 -7.44 13.94 -10.98
N LEU A 11 -6.83 13.67 -12.14
CA LEU A 11 -5.38 13.41 -12.25
C LEU A 11 -4.55 14.65 -11.84
N ALA A 12 -5.03 15.85 -12.19
CA ALA A 12 -4.39 17.10 -11.78
C ALA A 12 -4.53 17.38 -10.26
N ALA A 13 -5.69 17.10 -9.67
CA ALA A 13 -5.89 17.22 -8.22
C ALA A 13 -5.01 16.24 -7.40
N PHE A 14 -4.77 15.04 -7.93
CA PHE A 14 -3.83 14.09 -7.33
C PHE A 14 -2.37 14.58 -7.39
N ARG A 15 -2.00 15.27 -8.48
CA ARG A 15 -0.67 15.90 -8.64
C ARG A 15 -0.46 17.14 -7.76
N ALA A 16 -1.50 17.94 -7.54
CA ALA A 16 -1.41 19.20 -6.81
C ALA A 16 -1.21 19.02 -5.28
N GLY A 17 -1.46 17.82 -4.74
CA GLY A 17 -1.23 17.50 -3.32
C GLY A 17 0.16 16.95 -2.99
N GLN A 18 1.08 16.80 -3.96
CA GLN A 18 2.30 15.98 -3.82
C GLN A 18 3.60 16.74 -4.10
N GLY A 19 3.74 17.93 -3.51
CA GLY A 19 5.03 18.62 -3.41
C GLY A 19 5.76 18.29 -2.11
N PHE A 20 6.03 17.03 -1.80
CA PHE A 20 6.89 16.68 -0.67
C PHE A 20 7.91 15.62 -1.07
N GLN A 21 9.15 16.07 -1.28
CA GLN A 21 10.30 15.21 -1.06
C GLN A 21 10.49 15.11 0.46
N ILE A 22 10.39 13.90 1.01
CA ILE A 22 10.95 13.67 2.34
C ILE A 22 12.47 13.74 2.15
N ASN A 23 13.07 14.85 2.57
CA ASN A 23 14.50 14.87 2.91
C ASN A 23 14.68 13.90 4.07
N GLY A 24 14.91 12.62 3.75
CA GLY A 24 15.14 11.55 4.70
C GLY A 24 16.40 11.83 5.48
N GLN A 25 16.24 12.27 6.72
CA GLN A 25 17.28 12.20 7.76
C GLN A 25 17.37 10.78 8.36
N GLY A 26 16.58 9.81 7.86
CA GLY A 26 16.70 8.39 8.18
C GLY A 26 17.71 7.72 7.26
N ARG A 27 18.68 6.99 7.85
CA ARG A 27 19.68 6.23 7.11
C ARG A 27 18.99 5.11 6.31
N ASP A 28 19.15 5.11 4.99
CA ASP A 28 18.72 4.01 4.12
C ASP A 28 19.47 2.75 4.53
N ARG A 29 18.71 1.73 4.97
CA ARG A 29 19.23 0.44 5.44
C ARG A 29 19.26 -0.60 4.34
N LEU A 30 18.61 -0.34 3.21
CA LEU A 30 18.42 -1.32 2.14
C LEU A 30 19.58 -1.25 1.14
N SER A 31 19.96 -2.39 0.58
CA SER A 31 20.85 -2.47 -0.58
C SER A 31 20.06 -2.85 -1.84
N ASP A 32 20.64 -2.70 -3.03
CA ASP A 32 20.06 -3.22 -4.27
C ASP A 32 20.37 -4.73 -4.43
N LEU A 33 19.40 -5.54 -4.86
CA LEU A 33 19.57 -6.99 -5.10
C LEU A 33 20.47 -7.30 -6.33
N GLY A 34 20.85 -6.29 -7.10
CA GLY A 34 21.58 -6.47 -8.36
C GLY A 34 20.70 -7.12 -9.44
N ASP A 35 21.33 -7.94 -10.30
CA ASP A 35 20.63 -8.64 -11.38
C ASP A 35 19.79 -9.80 -10.83
N PHE A 36 18.55 -9.88 -11.30
CA PHE A 36 17.64 -11.00 -11.08
C PHE A 36 17.06 -11.43 -12.43
N GLY A 37 16.26 -12.50 -12.45
CA GLY A 37 15.66 -13.04 -13.68
C GLY A 37 14.79 -12.05 -14.48
N SER A 38 13.90 -12.58 -15.32
CA SER A 38 13.07 -11.73 -16.19
C SER A 38 12.32 -10.61 -15.43
N ASN A 39 12.46 -9.36 -15.87
CA ASN A 39 11.85 -8.19 -15.23
C ASN A 39 10.88 -7.43 -16.17
N PRO A 40 9.79 -8.07 -16.65
CA PRO A 40 8.88 -7.43 -17.60
C PRO A 40 8.07 -6.26 -16.99
N GLY A 41 7.99 -6.16 -15.66
CA GLY A 41 7.41 -5.03 -14.95
C GLY A 41 8.40 -3.89 -14.72
N ALA A 42 9.66 -4.05 -15.16
CA ALA A 42 10.73 -3.07 -15.03
C ALA A 42 10.87 -2.49 -13.62
N LEU A 43 10.75 -3.32 -12.59
CA LEU A 43 10.86 -2.91 -11.19
C LEU A 43 12.32 -2.88 -10.72
N ARG A 44 12.61 -2.12 -9.66
CA ARG A 44 13.86 -2.29 -8.89
C ARG A 44 13.64 -3.31 -7.78
N ALA A 45 14.71 -3.92 -7.29
CA ALA A 45 14.69 -4.81 -6.15
C ALA A 45 15.65 -4.28 -5.08
N ARG A 46 15.10 -3.94 -3.91
CA ARG A 46 15.84 -3.53 -2.73
C ARG A 46 15.74 -4.63 -1.68
N ILE A 47 16.77 -4.85 -0.88
CA ILE A 47 16.83 -5.95 0.08
C ILE A 47 17.41 -5.51 1.41
N TYR A 48 17.07 -6.27 2.45
CA TYR A 48 17.75 -6.22 3.74
C TYR A 48 17.98 -7.64 4.23
N VAL A 49 19.23 -7.94 4.54
CA VAL A 49 19.67 -9.26 5.02
C VAL A 49 20.46 -9.01 6.31
N PRO A 50 19.96 -9.42 7.48
CA PRO A 50 20.72 -9.39 8.73
C PRO A 50 22.05 -10.14 8.60
N ASP A 51 23.10 -9.62 9.26
CA ASP A 51 24.44 -10.22 9.22
C ASP A 51 24.47 -11.65 9.81
N ASP A 52 23.59 -11.92 10.77
CA ASP A 52 23.46 -13.19 11.49
C ASP A 52 22.27 -14.03 11.02
N LEU A 53 21.85 -13.87 9.75
CA LEU A 53 20.73 -14.61 9.19
C LEU A 53 20.99 -16.14 9.27
N PRO A 54 20.12 -16.91 9.95
CA PRO A 54 20.28 -18.36 10.03
C PRO A 54 19.96 -19.04 8.69
N GLU A 55 20.45 -20.26 8.50
CA GLU A 55 20.01 -21.11 7.38
C GLU A 55 18.49 -21.32 7.42
N ALA A 56 17.86 -21.43 6.26
CA ALA A 56 16.42 -21.62 6.13
C ALA A 56 15.60 -20.53 6.89
N ALA A 57 16.11 -19.30 6.91
CA ALA A 57 15.38 -18.16 7.44
C ALA A 57 14.16 -17.80 6.59
N PRO A 58 13.13 -17.18 7.18
CA PRO A 58 11.99 -16.64 6.43
C PRO A 58 12.38 -15.52 5.47
N LEU A 59 11.55 -15.32 4.45
CA LEU A 59 11.56 -14.14 3.59
C LEU A 59 10.26 -13.35 3.75
N VAL A 60 10.36 -12.05 3.97
CA VAL A 60 9.21 -11.14 3.90
C VAL A 60 9.36 -10.19 2.71
N VAL A 61 8.38 -10.21 1.82
CA VAL A 61 8.27 -9.30 0.68
C VAL A 61 7.41 -8.11 1.07
N VAL A 62 7.92 -6.89 0.94
CA VAL A 62 7.25 -5.67 1.42
C VAL A 62 7.06 -4.68 0.29
N LEU A 63 5.80 -4.33 0.01
CA LEU A 63 5.39 -3.47 -1.10
C LEU A 63 4.89 -2.11 -0.60
N HIS A 64 5.57 -1.05 -1.03
CA HIS A 64 5.23 0.33 -0.66
C HIS A 64 3.93 0.83 -1.34
N GLY A 65 3.32 1.88 -0.78
CA GLY A 65 2.20 2.58 -1.40
C GLY A 65 2.63 3.57 -2.49
N CYS A 66 1.67 4.17 -3.19
CA CYS A 66 1.94 5.20 -4.18
C CYS A 66 2.81 6.33 -3.58
N THR A 67 3.70 6.89 -4.39
CA THR A 67 4.66 7.97 -4.07
C THR A 67 5.72 7.68 -3.03
N GLN A 68 5.66 6.53 -2.39
CA GLN A 68 6.69 6.06 -1.49
C GLN A 68 7.80 5.34 -2.27
N THR A 69 8.92 5.12 -1.59
CA THR A 69 10.05 4.30 -2.05
C THR A 69 10.20 3.12 -1.07
N ALA A 70 10.96 2.10 -1.45
CA ALA A 70 11.27 0.98 -0.56
C ALA A 70 11.92 1.45 0.74
N ALA A 71 12.96 2.29 0.64
CA ALA A 71 13.68 2.82 1.80
C ALA A 71 12.78 3.70 2.70
N GLY A 72 11.93 4.54 2.09
CA GLY A 72 10.99 5.37 2.85
C GLY A 72 9.92 4.54 3.56
N TYR A 73 9.42 3.48 2.90
CA TYR A 73 8.44 2.59 3.50
C TYR A 73 9.04 1.75 4.62
N ASP A 74 10.25 1.21 4.45
CA ASP A 74 10.99 0.50 5.50
C ASP A 74 11.23 1.38 6.73
N HIS A 75 11.73 2.61 6.54
CA HIS A 75 11.97 3.55 7.63
C HIS A 75 10.69 3.83 8.45
N GLY A 76 9.56 4.00 7.78
CA GLY A 76 8.29 4.28 8.45
C GLY A 76 7.63 3.06 9.08
N SER A 77 7.72 1.88 8.44
CA SER A 77 7.04 0.66 8.91
C SER A 77 7.88 -0.19 9.87
N GLY A 78 9.21 -0.03 9.89
CA GLY A 78 10.10 -0.73 10.81
C GLY A 78 10.34 -2.20 10.47
N TRP A 79 10.13 -2.64 9.21
CA TRP A 79 10.37 -4.03 8.83
C TRP A 79 11.83 -4.45 9.02
N SER A 80 12.82 -3.65 8.60
CA SER A 80 14.23 -3.96 8.81
C SER A 80 14.66 -3.94 10.28
N GLN A 81 13.99 -3.14 11.12
CA GLN A 81 14.19 -3.15 12.57
C GLN A 81 13.70 -4.47 13.18
N LEU A 82 12.56 -4.98 12.71
CA LEU A 82 12.03 -6.26 13.16
C LEU A 82 12.86 -7.43 12.63
N ALA A 83 13.39 -7.34 11.41
CA ALA A 83 14.29 -8.33 10.83
C ALA A 83 15.56 -8.53 11.66
N ASP A 84 16.13 -7.46 12.23
CA ASP A 84 17.26 -7.57 13.18
C ASP A 84 16.88 -8.34 14.45
N GLN A 85 15.64 -8.22 14.91
CA GLN A 85 15.19 -8.80 16.17
C GLN A 85 14.79 -10.27 16.04
N GLU A 86 14.27 -10.64 14.87
CA GLU A 86 13.62 -11.95 14.64
C GLU A 86 14.28 -12.77 13.52
N SER A 87 15.37 -12.26 12.93
CA SER A 87 16.26 -12.97 12.01
C SER A 87 15.55 -13.52 10.75
N PHE A 88 14.94 -12.63 9.97
CA PHE A 88 14.40 -12.94 8.64
C PHE A 88 14.93 -11.97 7.57
N ALA A 89 14.96 -12.43 6.32
CA ALA A 89 15.37 -11.60 5.19
C ALA A 89 14.18 -10.78 4.66
N LEU A 90 14.49 -9.65 4.02
CA LEU A 90 13.49 -8.77 3.41
C LEU A 90 13.79 -8.50 1.94
N LEU A 91 12.72 -8.51 1.15
CA LEU A 91 12.71 -8.06 -0.24
C LEU A 91 11.70 -6.92 -0.40
N PHE A 92 12.13 -5.81 -0.94
CA PHE A 92 11.32 -4.64 -1.29
C PHE A 92 11.38 -4.40 -2.79
N PRO A 93 10.44 -4.96 -3.57
CA PRO A 93 10.22 -4.51 -4.94
C PRO A 93 9.87 -3.01 -4.92
N GLU A 94 10.48 -2.25 -5.80
CA GLU A 94 10.32 -0.79 -5.86
C GLU A 94 9.88 -0.36 -7.26
N GLN A 95 8.80 0.43 -7.30
CA GLN A 95 8.29 0.99 -8.54
C GLN A 95 9.22 2.08 -9.09
N GLN A 96 9.22 2.25 -10.41
CA GLN A 96 9.96 3.32 -11.08
C GLN A 96 9.02 4.35 -11.72
N ARG A 97 9.40 5.62 -11.71
CA ARG A 97 8.60 6.70 -12.33
C ARG A 97 8.45 6.53 -13.84
N ALA A 98 9.40 5.85 -14.48
CA ALA A 98 9.33 5.49 -15.89
C ALA A 98 8.15 4.56 -16.20
N ASN A 99 7.78 3.69 -15.25
CA ASN A 99 6.67 2.75 -15.41
C ASN A 99 5.35 3.39 -14.94
N ASN A 100 5.40 4.09 -13.82
CA ASN A 100 4.26 4.78 -13.25
C ASN A 100 4.71 6.09 -12.56
N ALA A 101 4.28 7.23 -13.11
CA ALA A 101 4.72 8.55 -12.62
C ALA A 101 4.41 8.81 -11.14
N ASN A 102 3.42 8.12 -10.56
CA ASN A 102 3.03 8.21 -9.16
C ASN A 102 3.69 7.14 -8.28
N LEU A 103 4.63 6.35 -8.80
CA LEU A 103 5.25 5.22 -8.09
C LEU A 103 4.23 4.21 -7.54
N CYS A 104 3.04 4.12 -8.15
CA CYS A 104 2.07 3.09 -7.79
C CYS A 104 2.41 1.78 -8.51
N PHE A 105 2.30 0.65 -7.83
CA PHE A 105 2.17 -0.64 -8.52
C PHE A 105 0.94 -0.63 -9.44
N ASN A 106 1.06 -1.20 -10.63
CA ASN A 106 0.04 -1.18 -11.68
C ASN A 106 -1.03 -2.27 -11.46
N TRP A 107 -1.59 -2.33 -10.25
CA TRP A 107 -2.51 -3.40 -9.81
C TRP A 107 -3.81 -3.51 -10.62
N PHE A 108 -4.19 -2.45 -11.33
CA PHE A 108 -5.37 -2.39 -12.19
C PHE A 108 -5.04 -2.67 -13.67
N VAL A 109 -3.79 -2.98 -14.01
CA VAL A 109 -3.36 -3.31 -15.38
C VAL A 109 -3.24 -4.84 -15.48
N PRO A 110 -4.11 -5.52 -16.26
CA PRO A 110 -4.14 -6.98 -16.28
C PRO A 110 -2.83 -7.66 -16.74
N SER A 111 -2.00 -6.98 -17.55
CA SER A 111 -0.69 -7.51 -17.94
C SER A 111 0.33 -7.54 -16.81
N ASP A 112 0.15 -6.69 -15.79
CA ASP A 112 1.03 -6.58 -14.62
C ASP A 112 0.60 -7.45 -13.45
N THR A 113 -0.65 -7.91 -13.44
CA THR A 113 -1.26 -8.69 -12.35
C THR A 113 -1.72 -10.08 -12.77
N LYS A 114 -1.09 -10.65 -13.80
CA LYS A 114 -1.31 -12.03 -14.21
C LYS A 114 -0.08 -12.88 -13.90
N ARG A 115 -0.30 -14.18 -13.64
CA ARG A 115 0.77 -15.16 -13.59
C ARG A 115 1.62 -15.08 -14.87
N ASN A 116 2.92 -15.05 -14.69
CA ASN A 116 3.96 -14.99 -15.72
C ASN A 116 3.90 -13.73 -16.60
N GLY A 117 3.41 -12.61 -16.05
CA GLY A 117 3.41 -11.30 -16.72
C GLY A 117 3.81 -10.14 -15.81
N GLY A 118 4.35 -9.10 -16.45
CA GLY A 118 4.60 -7.76 -15.89
C GLY A 118 5.18 -7.71 -14.47
N GLU A 119 4.63 -6.84 -13.64
CA GLU A 119 5.08 -6.65 -12.25
C GLU A 119 5.03 -7.95 -11.43
N ALA A 120 3.98 -8.76 -11.55
CA ALA A 120 3.86 -10.01 -10.80
C ALA A 120 4.98 -11.01 -11.10
N LEU A 121 5.34 -11.21 -12.37
CA LEU A 121 6.47 -12.08 -12.73
C LEU A 121 7.80 -11.50 -12.25
N SER A 122 7.97 -10.18 -12.31
CA SER A 122 9.20 -9.53 -11.84
C SER A 122 9.41 -9.76 -10.35
N ILE A 123 8.36 -9.59 -9.53
CA ILE A 123 8.41 -9.88 -8.09
C ILE A 123 8.70 -11.37 -7.85
N ARG A 124 8.07 -12.29 -8.59
CA ARG A 124 8.35 -13.73 -8.49
C ARG A 124 9.82 -14.06 -8.74
N GLN A 125 10.46 -13.42 -9.72
CA GLN A 125 11.88 -13.63 -10.05
C GLN A 125 12.82 -13.09 -8.97
N MET A 126 12.50 -11.93 -8.39
CA MET A 126 13.23 -11.39 -7.24
C MET A 126 13.15 -12.33 -6.03
N ILE A 127 11.98 -12.91 -5.76
CA ILE A 127 11.78 -13.90 -4.69
C ILE A 127 12.66 -15.13 -4.92
N GLU A 128 12.66 -15.70 -6.15
CA GLU A 128 13.52 -16.88 -6.44
C GLU A 128 14.99 -16.56 -6.21
N THR A 129 15.42 -15.38 -6.66
CA THR A 129 16.81 -14.92 -6.56
C THR A 129 17.22 -14.82 -5.09
N MET A 130 16.39 -14.21 -4.24
CA MET A 130 16.62 -14.13 -2.80
C MET A 130 16.72 -15.52 -2.14
N VAL A 131 15.78 -16.41 -2.47
CA VAL A 131 15.74 -17.77 -1.92
C VAL A 131 17.01 -18.54 -2.27
N LEU A 132 17.46 -18.48 -3.53
CA LEU A 132 18.65 -19.18 -3.98
C LEU A 132 19.94 -18.55 -3.42
N ALA A 133 20.04 -17.21 -3.41
CA ALA A 133 21.24 -16.51 -2.99
C ALA A 133 21.53 -16.64 -1.49
N HIS A 134 20.48 -16.75 -0.67
CA HIS A 134 20.61 -16.73 0.80
C HIS A 134 20.14 -18.03 1.48
N GLY A 135 19.80 -19.08 0.72
CA GLY A 135 19.37 -20.37 1.30
C GLY A 135 18.10 -20.26 2.15
N LEU A 136 17.16 -19.40 1.76
CA LEU A 136 15.94 -19.12 2.52
C LEU A 136 14.95 -20.28 2.43
N ASP A 137 14.10 -20.41 3.45
CA ASP A 137 13.08 -21.45 3.49
C ASP A 137 11.93 -21.14 2.52
N ARG A 138 11.76 -21.99 1.50
CA ARG A 138 10.70 -21.88 0.50
C ARG A 138 9.29 -22.03 1.09
N GLY A 139 9.15 -22.68 2.24
CA GLY A 139 7.89 -22.80 2.97
C GLY A 139 7.60 -21.63 3.91
N ARG A 140 8.49 -20.63 4.02
CA ARG A 140 8.34 -19.49 4.95
C ARG A 140 8.55 -18.16 4.23
N ILE A 141 7.86 -18.00 3.10
CA ILE A 141 7.82 -16.75 2.34
C ILE A 141 6.49 -16.07 2.60
N PHE A 142 6.56 -14.80 2.95
CA PHE A 142 5.41 -13.96 3.28
C PHE A 142 5.42 -12.68 2.45
N ILE A 143 4.26 -12.05 2.28
CA ILE A 143 4.15 -10.80 1.52
C ILE A 143 3.19 -9.81 2.17
N THR A 144 3.55 -8.54 2.18
CA THR A 144 2.68 -7.47 2.66
C THR A 144 2.81 -6.21 1.83
N GLY A 145 1.77 -5.37 1.86
CA GLY A 145 1.86 -4.04 1.28
C GLY A 145 0.73 -3.09 1.66
N LEU A 146 1.00 -1.80 1.47
CA LEU A 146 0.05 -0.71 1.69
C LEU A 146 -0.58 -0.25 0.38
N SER A 147 -1.89 0.02 0.36
CA SER A 147 -2.55 0.72 -0.75
C SER A 147 -2.32 0.03 -2.10
N ALA A 148 -1.73 0.68 -3.09
CA ALA A 148 -1.34 0.06 -4.35
C ALA A 148 -0.40 -1.16 -4.17
N GLY A 149 0.53 -1.10 -3.22
CA GLY A 149 1.36 -2.24 -2.83
C GLY A 149 0.53 -3.37 -2.23
N GLY A 150 -0.46 -3.07 -1.41
CA GLY A 150 -1.42 -4.06 -0.89
C GLY A 150 -2.29 -4.70 -1.97
N ALA A 151 -2.58 -3.99 -3.06
CA ALA A 151 -3.36 -4.53 -4.17
C ALA A 151 -2.48 -5.44 -5.04
N MET A 152 -1.19 -5.11 -5.16
CA MET A 152 -0.20 -6.01 -5.75
C MET A 152 0.07 -7.22 -4.85
N THR A 153 0.04 -7.08 -3.52
CA THR A 153 0.04 -8.22 -2.57
C THR A 153 -1.13 -9.16 -2.87
N SER A 154 -2.36 -8.65 -3.00
CA SER A 154 -3.52 -9.46 -3.42
C SER A 154 -3.28 -10.17 -4.75
N ALA A 155 -2.63 -9.50 -5.72
CA ALA A 155 -2.30 -10.10 -7.02
C ALA A 155 -1.25 -11.22 -6.92
N MET A 156 -0.20 -11.02 -6.13
CA MET A 156 0.84 -12.03 -5.90
C MET A 156 0.26 -13.27 -5.21
N LEU A 157 -0.54 -13.08 -4.16
CA LEU A 157 -1.21 -14.16 -3.44
C LEU A 157 -2.19 -14.95 -4.33
N ALA A 158 -2.87 -14.29 -5.28
CA ALA A 158 -3.76 -14.96 -6.22
C ALA A 158 -3.01 -15.66 -7.36
N CYS A 159 -2.00 -14.99 -7.93
CA CYS A 159 -1.28 -15.47 -9.10
C CYS A 159 -0.24 -16.53 -8.77
N TYR A 160 0.38 -16.48 -7.59
CA TYR A 160 1.43 -17.40 -7.12
C TYR A 160 1.18 -17.90 -5.69
N PRO A 161 -0.01 -18.42 -5.35
CA PRO A 161 -0.33 -18.83 -3.98
C PRO A 161 0.62 -19.90 -3.44
N GLU A 162 1.18 -20.76 -4.30
CA GLU A 162 2.03 -21.89 -3.93
C GLU A 162 3.39 -21.49 -3.35
N ILE A 163 3.80 -20.22 -3.48
CA ILE A 163 5.08 -19.75 -2.93
C ILE A 163 4.92 -19.04 -1.59
N PHE A 164 3.70 -18.75 -1.15
CA PHE A 164 3.46 -17.96 0.05
C PHE A 164 2.80 -18.80 1.14
N GLU A 165 3.31 -18.70 2.37
CA GLU A 165 2.66 -19.25 3.56
C GLU A 165 1.60 -18.27 4.12
N GLY A 166 1.80 -16.97 3.90
CA GLY A 166 0.84 -15.96 4.29
C GLY A 166 1.06 -14.61 3.65
N GLY A 167 0.05 -13.75 3.71
CA GLY A 167 0.17 -12.37 3.27
C GLY A 167 -0.72 -11.40 4.02
N ALA A 168 -0.32 -10.12 4.02
CA ALA A 168 -0.99 -9.07 4.76
C ALA A 168 -1.29 -7.85 3.89
N ILE A 169 -2.57 -7.49 3.80
CA ILE A 169 -3.10 -6.48 2.90
C ILE A 169 -3.55 -5.27 3.72
N ILE A 170 -2.85 -4.14 3.58
CA ILE A 170 -3.10 -2.94 4.37
C ILE A 170 -3.77 -1.87 3.49
N ALA A 171 -4.95 -1.40 3.91
CA ALA A 171 -5.73 -0.32 3.30
C ALA A 171 -5.87 -0.45 1.77
N SER A 172 -6.33 -1.61 1.30
CA SER A 172 -6.27 -1.97 -0.13
C SER A 172 -7.50 -2.71 -0.64
N LEU A 173 -7.39 -3.41 -1.77
CA LEU A 173 -8.48 -3.98 -2.57
C LEU A 173 -8.30 -5.49 -2.83
N PRO A 174 -9.42 -6.21 -3.07
CA PRO A 174 -9.36 -7.61 -3.49
C PRO A 174 -8.80 -7.75 -4.92
N TYR A 175 -8.21 -8.92 -5.21
CA TYR A 175 -7.69 -9.25 -6.52
C TYR A 175 -8.80 -9.26 -7.58
N GLY A 176 -8.50 -8.78 -8.79
CA GLY A 176 -9.45 -8.79 -9.91
C GLY A 176 -10.62 -7.80 -9.77
N SER A 177 -10.57 -6.88 -8.80
CA SER A 177 -11.62 -5.87 -8.56
C SER A 177 -11.70 -4.79 -9.65
N ALA A 178 -10.58 -4.48 -10.31
CA ALA A 178 -10.48 -3.51 -11.39
C ALA A 178 -9.51 -3.98 -12.48
N LYS A 179 -9.76 -3.54 -13.72
CA LYS A 179 -8.93 -3.82 -14.91
C LYS A 179 -8.58 -2.54 -15.70
N THR A 180 -9.03 -1.39 -15.20
CA THR A 180 -8.82 -0.08 -15.83
C THR A 180 -8.68 1.00 -14.75
N VAL A 181 -8.09 2.15 -15.12
CA VAL A 181 -7.96 3.31 -14.22
C VAL A 181 -9.32 3.82 -13.70
N PRO A 182 -10.37 3.98 -14.54
CA PRO A 182 -11.68 4.42 -14.03
C PRO A 182 -12.30 3.44 -13.03
N GLU A 183 -12.21 2.14 -13.32
CA GLU A 183 -12.66 1.12 -12.37
C GLU A 183 -11.86 1.19 -11.07
N ALA A 184 -10.53 1.29 -11.14
CA ALA A 184 -9.68 1.38 -9.97
C ALA A 184 -10.15 2.49 -9.02
N PHE A 185 -10.39 3.69 -9.55
CA PHE A 185 -10.90 4.81 -8.78
C PHE A 185 -12.32 4.60 -8.23
N ASP A 186 -13.21 3.91 -8.95
CA ASP A 186 -14.54 3.59 -8.44
C ASP A 186 -14.46 2.55 -7.32
N ARG A 187 -13.66 1.48 -7.48
CA ARG A 187 -13.46 0.42 -6.47
C ARG A 187 -12.79 0.93 -5.21
N MET A 188 -11.78 1.78 -5.35
CA MET A 188 -11.15 2.46 -4.21
C MET A 188 -12.20 3.18 -3.36
N ARG A 189 -13.21 3.82 -3.96
CA ARG A 189 -14.29 4.49 -3.23
C ARG A 189 -15.41 3.56 -2.76
N GLY A 190 -15.25 2.25 -2.89
CA GLY A 190 -16.27 1.27 -2.55
C GLY A 190 -17.44 1.22 -3.54
N HIS A 191 -17.31 1.83 -4.72
CA HIS A 191 -18.38 1.86 -5.71
C HIS A 191 -18.25 0.70 -6.69
N GLY A 192 -19.39 0.07 -6.99
CA GLY A 192 -19.56 -0.95 -8.03
C GLY A 192 -18.71 -2.22 -7.88
N MET A 193 -18.21 -2.50 -6.68
CA MET A 193 -17.42 -3.71 -6.38
C MET A 193 -18.04 -4.95 -7.04
N PRO A 194 -17.26 -5.81 -7.74
CA PRO A 194 -17.77 -7.08 -8.21
C PRO A 194 -18.38 -7.88 -7.06
N SER A 195 -19.38 -8.69 -7.37
CA SER A 195 -19.99 -9.56 -6.34
C SER A 195 -18.94 -10.48 -5.72
N GLU A 196 -19.19 -10.91 -4.48
CA GLU A 196 -18.30 -11.84 -3.77
C GLU A 196 -18.00 -13.09 -4.62
N ARG A 197 -19.02 -13.65 -5.28
CA ARG A 197 -18.86 -14.80 -6.20
C ARG A 197 -17.91 -14.50 -7.37
N GLN A 198 -17.98 -13.30 -7.95
CA GLN A 198 -17.08 -12.89 -9.04
C GLN A 198 -15.64 -12.73 -8.54
N LEU A 199 -15.46 -12.16 -7.35
CA LEU A 199 -14.13 -12.03 -6.73
C LEU A 199 -13.54 -13.39 -6.38
N GLN A 200 -14.31 -14.30 -5.80
CA GLN A 200 -13.89 -15.68 -5.51
C GLN A 200 -13.55 -16.45 -6.78
N LYS A 201 -14.32 -16.26 -7.87
CA LYS A 201 -14.00 -16.84 -9.17
C LYS A 201 -12.68 -16.28 -9.71
N ALA A 202 -12.49 -14.96 -9.66
CA ALA A 202 -11.27 -14.32 -10.11
C ALA A 202 -10.04 -14.81 -9.35
N LEU A 203 -10.15 -15.03 -8.03
CA LEU A 203 -9.09 -15.62 -7.21
C LEU A 203 -8.75 -17.05 -7.68
N ARG A 204 -9.75 -17.92 -7.84
CA ARG A 204 -9.53 -19.31 -8.28
C ARG A 204 -8.99 -19.43 -9.71
N ASP A 205 -9.41 -18.53 -10.60
CA ASP A 205 -8.97 -18.54 -12.01
C ASP A 205 -7.52 -18.02 -12.18
N ALA A 206 -6.95 -17.36 -11.17
CA ALA A 206 -5.65 -16.69 -11.27
C ALA A 206 -4.47 -17.67 -11.38
N SER A 207 -4.64 -18.91 -10.90
CA SER A 207 -3.63 -19.95 -10.91
C SER A 207 -4.26 -21.35 -10.93
N PRO A 208 -3.53 -22.41 -11.33
CA PRO A 208 -4.01 -23.79 -11.24
C PRO A 208 -3.97 -24.36 -9.81
N HIS A 209 -3.68 -23.53 -8.80
CA HIS A 209 -3.47 -23.99 -7.42
C HIS A 209 -4.77 -24.50 -6.79
N GLN A 210 -4.66 -25.63 -6.09
CA GLN A 210 -5.81 -26.26 -5.43
C GLN A 210 -5.73 -26.19 -3.89
N GLY A 211 -4.62 -25.66 -3.35
CA GLY A 211 -4.36 -25.57 -1.92
C GLY A 211 -3.13 -26.39 -1.47
N PRO A 212 -2.67 -26.21 -0.22
CA PRO A 212 -3.21 -25.27 0.78
C PRO A 212 -2.99 -23.81 0.36
N TRP A 213 -3.93 -22.92 0.70
CA TRP A 213 -3.86 -21.49 0.37
C TRP A 213 -3.18 -20.70 1.49
N PRO A 214 -2.48 -19.58 1.18
CA PRO A 214 -1.82 -18.76 2.18
C PRO A 214 -2.80 -18.17 3.19
N SER A 215 -2.35 -18.01 4.44
CA SER A 215 -3.10 -17.28 5.46
C SER A 215 -3.15 -15.77 5.16
N ILE A 216 -4.27 -15.10 5.47
CA ILE A 216 -4.51 -13.71 5.07
C ILE A 216 -4.74 -12.80 6.28
N SER A 217 -3.98 -11.72 6.37
CA SER A 217 -4.17 -10.66 7.36
C SER A 217 -4.65 -9.38 6.68
N VAL A 218 -5.78 -8.82 7.09
CA VAL A 218 -6.37 -7.62 6.47
C VAL A 218 -6.39 -6.48 7.47
N TRP A 219 -5.82 -5.32 7.12
CA TRP A 219 -5.75 -4.16 8.01
C TRP A 219 -6.37 -2.95 7.35
N HIS A 220 -7.33 -2.31 8.00
CA HIS A 220 -8.00 -1.16 7.39
C HIS A 220 -8.46 -0.12 8.42
N GLY A 221 -8.20 1.14 8.15
CA GLY A 221 -8.74 2.26 8.91
C GLY A 221 -10.24 2.44 8.68
N SER A 222 -11.02 2.65 9.74
CA SER A 222 -12.47 2.83 9.60
C SER A 222 -12.87 4.18 8.99
N ALA A 223 -11.94 5.15 8.96
CA ALA A 223 -12.13 6.50 8.42
C ALA A 223 -11.30 6.75 7.15
N ASP A 224 -10.85 5.69 6.47
CA ASP A 224 -10.09 5.80 5.23
C ASP A 224 -10.94 6.39 4.08
N GLN A 225 -10.56 7.58 3.63
CA GLN A 225 -11.21 8.31 2.53
C GLN A 225 -10.55 8.08 1.16
N THR A 226 -9.43 7.36 1.11
CA THR A 226 -8.72 7.03 -0.14
C THR A 226 -9.18 5.67 -0.66
N VAL A 227 -9.14 4.66 0.21
CA VAL A 227 -9.65 3.32 -0.06
C VAL A 227 -10.71 3.02 0.99
N ALA A 228 -11.97 3.02 0.59
CA ALA A 228 -13.11 2.83 1.47
C ALA A 228 -12.97 1.54 2.28
N SER A 229 -13.34 1.60 3.56
CA SER A 229 -13.25 0.51 4.52
C SER A 229 -14.01 -0.76 4.08
N SER A 230 -15.06 -0.63 3.27
CA SER A 230 -15.80 -1.76 2.68
C SER A 230 -14.95 -2.67 1.80
N ASN A 231 -13.78 -2.20 1.32
CA ASN A 231 -12.86 -3.06 0.57
C ASN A 231 -12.26 -4.18 1.44
N ALA A 232 -12.06 -3.97 2.75
CA ALA A 232 -11.60 -5.03 3.64
C ALA A 232 -12.63 -6.17 3.77
N ASP A 233 -13.93 -5.86 3.83
CA ASP A 233 -14.97 -6.89 3.83
C ASP A 233 -14.97 -7.67 2.50
N ALA A 234 -14.70 -6.99 1.38
CA ALA A 234 -14.58 -7.63 0.07
C ALA A 234 -13.34 -8.53 -0.05
N ILE A 235 -12.21 -8.15 0.57
CA ILE A 235 -11.01 -9.00 0.68
C ILE A 235 -11.33 -10.25 1.49
N VAL A 236 -11.89 -10.09 2.70
CA VAL A 236 -12.28 -11.24 3.54
C VAL A 236 -13.27 -12.15 2.77
N GLY A 237 -14.28 -11.58 2.14
CA GLY A 237 -15.25 -12.34 1.33
C GLY A 237 -14.61 -13.11 0.17
N GLN A 238 -13.63 -12.53 -0.51
CA GLN A 238 -12.90 -13.19 -1.60
C GLN A 238 -12.12 -14.42 -1.12
N TRP A 239 -11.49 -14.35 0.06
CA TRP A 239 -10.62 -15.42 0.56
C TRP A 239 -11.35 -16.52 1.34
N ARG A 240 -12.51 -16.24 1.95
CA ARG A 240 -13.26 -17.26 2.72
C ARG A 240 -13.52 -18.55 1.94
N ALA A 241 -13.93 -18.45 0.67
CA ALA A 241 -14.30 -19.64 -0.12
C ALA A 241 -13.13 -20.60 -0.40
N VAL A 242 -11.91 -20.07 -0.64
CA VAL A 242 -10.75 -20.93 -0.92
C VAL A 242 -10.25 -21.65 0.34
N HIS A 243 -10.64 -21.16 1.52
CA HIS A 243 -10.38 -21.80 2.81
C HIS A 243 -11.55 -22.68 3.30
N GLY A 244 -12.64 -22.82 2.51
CA GLY A 244 -13.84 -23.57 2.91
C GLY A 244 -14.64 -22.91 4.05
N LEU A 245 -14.51 -21.59 4.20
CA LEU A 245 -15.10 -20.78 5.27
C LEU A 245 -16.36 -20.03 4.81
N ASP A 246 -17.01 -20.45 3.73
CA ASP A 246 -18.16 -19.78 3.10
C ASP A 246 -19.50 -20.51 3.32
N HIS A 247 -19.51 -21.56 4.14
CA HIS A 247 -20.70 -22.36 4.44
C HIS A 247 -21.00 -22.45 5.94
N GLY A 248 -22.29 -22.47 6.29
CA GLY A 248 -22.76 -22.72 7.66
C GLY A 248 -22.28 -21.71 8.71
N LEU A 249 -21.92 -22.20 9.91
CA LEU A 249 -21.43 -21.37 11.02
C LEU A 249 -20.04 -20.75 10.73
N ASP A 250 -19.27 -21.35 9.82
CA ASP A 250 -17.90 -20.98 9.48
C ASP A 250 -17.82 -19.70 8.62
N ALA A 251 -18.97 -19.29 8.04
CA ALA A 251 -19.11 -18.01 7.33
C ALA A 251 -18.93 -16.79 8.25
N ARG A 252 -19.17 -16.94 9.56
CA ARG A 252 -18.97 -15.88 10.56
C ARG A 252 -17.56 -15.96 11.14
N SER A 253 -17.04 -14.83 11.61
CA SER A 253 -15.79 -14.85 12.36
C SER A 253 -15.93 -15.76 13.58
N THR A 254 -15.05 -16.75 13.67
CA THR A 254 -15.01 -17.71 14.77
C THR A 254 -14.58 -17.08 16.09
N ARG A 255 -13.82 -15.96 16.03
CA ARG A 255 -13.44 -15.15 17.18
C ARG A 255 -13.47 -13.66 16.83
N SER A 256 -13.89 -12.85 17.80
CA SER A 256 -13.80 -11.39 17.77
C SER A 256 -13.22 -10.91 19.09
N GLU A 257 -12.22 -10.04 19.04
CA GLU A 257 -11.49 -9.57 20.21
C GLU A 257 -10.98 -8.13 20.03
N MET A 258 -10.49 -7.54 21.12
CA MET A 258 -9.81 -6.25 21.09
C MET A 258 -8.32 -6.47 21.31
N VAL A 259 -7.50 -5.99 20.38
CA VAL A 259 -6.03 -6.05 20.44
C VAL A 259 -5.50 -4.62 20.37
N ASP A 260 -4.75 -4.21 21.39
CA ASP A 260 -4.21 -2.85 21.52
C ASP A 260 -5.25 -1.74 21.33
N GLY A 261 -6.49 -1.99 21.77
CA GLY A 261 -7.60 -1.05 21.64
C GLY A 261 -8.32 -1.06 20.30
N HIS A 262 -7.98 -1.98 19.38
CA HIS A 262 -8.60 -2.10 18.05
C HIS A 262 -9.30 -3.45 17.86
N SER A 263 -10.34 -3.46 17.01
CA SER A 263 -11.13 -4.67 16.75
C SER A 263 -10.35 -5.64 15.85
N ARG A 264 -10.26 -6.89 16.27
CA ARG A 264 -9.72 -8.01 15.49
C ARG A 264 -10.78 -9.10 15.32
N ARG A 265 -11.04 -9.51 14.08
CA ARG A 265 -11.88 -10.67 13.72
C ARG A 265 -11.00 -11.79 13.17
N VAL A 266 -11.33 -13.03 13.49
CA VAL A 266 -10.54 -14.21 13.09
C VAL A 266 -11.44 -15.33 12.57
N TRP A 267 -11.04 -15.94 11.46
CA TRP A 267 -11.65 -17.15 10.91
C TRP A 267 -10.65 -18.31 10.97
N ARG A 268 -11.13 -19.46 11.43
CA ARG A 268 -10.33 -20.66 11.68
C ARG A 268 -10.87 -21.84 10.91
N ASN A 269 -10.00 -22.77 10.54
CA ASN A 269 -10.43 -24.08 10.07
C ASN A 269 -10.87 -25.00 11.22
N ALA A 270 -11.35 -26.20 10.86
CA ALA A 270 -11.77 -27.22 11.82
C ALA A 270 -10.65 -27.68 12.77
N GLN A 271 -9.38 -27.51 12.38
CA GLN A 271 -8.20 -27.82 13.21
C GLN A 271 -7.81 -26.65 14.13
N GLY A 272 -8.54 -25.54 14.09
CA GLY A 272 -8.30 -24.36 14.93
C GLY A 272 -7.21 -23.43 14.42
N GLN A 273 -6.63 -23.69 13.24
CA GLN A 273 -5.63 -22.80 12.63
C GLN A 273 -6.31 -21.52 12.14
N GLU A 274 -5.73 -20.36 12.47
CA GLU A 274 -6.22 -19.06 12.02
C GLU A 274 -5.81 -18.84 10.56
N LEU A 275 -6.79 -18.81 9.65
CA LEU A 275 -6.54 -18.68 8.20
C LEU A 275 -6.77 -17.26 7.70
N ILE A 276 -7.69 -16.53 8.33
CA ILE A 276 -7.93 -15.12 8.03
C ILE A 276 -8.01 -14.35 9.35
N GLU A 277 -7.31 -13.23 9.42
CA GLU A 277 -7.54 -12.20 10.42
C GLU A 277 -7.86 -10.86 9.76
N GLU A 278 -8.67 -10.05 10.44
CA GLU A 278 -8.97 -8.70 10.03
C GLU A 278 -8.87 -7.76 11.22
N TYR A 279 -8.09 -6.70 11.06
CA TYR A 279 -8.01 -5.57 11.96
C TYR A 279 -8.76 -4.37 11.38
N ARG A 280 -9.74 -3.89 12.14
CA ARG A 280 -10.44 -2.64 11.85
C ARG A 280 -9.97 -1.56 12.83
N ILE A 281 -9.19 -0.61 12.34
CA ILE A 281 -8.56 0.42 13.17
C ILE A 281 -9.50 1.61 13.27
N ALA A 282 -10.08 1.82 14.46
CA ALA A 282 -11.11 2.83 14.67
C ALA A 282 -10.56 4.24 14.48
N GLY A 283 -11.24 5.06 13.67
CA GLY A 283 -10.89 6.45 13.41
C GLY A 283 -9.65 6.67 12.53
N MET A 284 -8.90 5.61 12.19
CA MET A 284 -7.71 5.73 11.35
C MET A 284 -8.09 6.00 9.88
N GLY A 285 -7.34 6.90 9.23
CA GLY A 285 -7.41 7.17 7.80
C GLY A 285 -6.62 6.17 6.95
N HIS A 286 -6.19 6.60 5.77
CA HIS A 286 -5.40 5.79 4.84
C HIS A 286 -3.94 5.69 5.29
N GLY A 287 -3.44 4.50 5.58
CA GLY A 287 -2.03 4.31 5.94
C GLY A 287 -1.75 3.02 6.69
N THR A 288 -0.48 2.84 7.03
CA THR A 288 0.05 1.72 7.82
C THR A 288 -0.11 2.02 9.31
N PRO A 289 -0.81 1.16 10.08
CA PRO A 289 -0.90 1.28 11.54
C PRO A 289 0.46 1.06 12.21
N LEU A 290 0.88 2.01 13.01
CA LEU A 290 2.08 1.95 13.84
C LEU A 290 1.73 1.96 15.33
N GLY A 291 2.62 1.38 16.11
CA GLY A 291 2.71 1.60 17.55
C GLY A 291 4.15 1.99 17.86
N THR A 292 4.40 3.28 18.07
CA THR A 292 5.78 3.80 18.24
C THR A 292 6.18 4.00 19.71
N ALA A 293 5.36 3.51 20.63
CA ALA A 293 5.58 3.59 22.08
C ALA A 293 5.86 2.21 22.70
N GLY A 294 6.71 2.20 23.73
CA GLY A 294 7.05 1.00 24.50
C GLY A 294 8.20 0.17 23.90
N ASP A 295 8.52 -0.95 24.57
CA ASP A 295 9.68 -1.78 24.23
C ASP A 295 9.57 -2.50 22.88
N ALA A 296 8.36 -2.56 22.30
CA ALA A 296 8.09 -3.14 20.99
C ALA A 296 7.85 -2.08 19.90
N ALA A 297 8.25 -0.82 20.15
CA ALA A 297 8.11 0.26 19.19
C ALA A 297 8.88 -0.05 17.90
N LEU A 298 8.20 0.08 16.77
CA LEU A 298 8.76 -0.10 15.43
C LEU A 298 8.36 1.06 14.53
N GLY A 299 9.27 1.42 13.63
CA GLY A 299 9.02 2.42 12.60
C GLY A 299 8.99 3.85 13.14
N VAL A 300 8.62 4.78 12.25
CA VAL A 300 8.58 6.22 12.53
C VAL A 300 7.33 6.81 11.86
N GLY A 301 6.58 7.62 12.62
CA GLY A 301 5.39 8.30 12.10
C GLY A 301 5.70 9.25 10.95
N GLY A 302 4.77 9.37 10.00
CA GLY A 302 4.92 10.18 8.80
C GLY A 302 3.73 10.07 7.84
N PRO A 303 3.81 10.63 6.63
CA PRO A 303 2.75 10.49 5.63
C PRO A 303 2.42 9.02 5.37
N PHE A 304 1.16 8.65 5.61
CA PHE A 304 0.64 7.28 5.53
C PHE A 304 1.29 6.27 6.49
N MET A 305 2.03 6.74 7.49
CA MET A 305 2.68 5.97 8.56
C MET A 305 2.10 6.45 9.88
N LEU A 306 1.01 5.82 10.32
CA LEU A 306 0.07 6.40 11.28
C LEU A 306 0.23 5.76 12.64
N ASP A 307 0.74 6.50 13.63
CA ASP A 307 0.77 6.01 15.00
C ASP A 307 -0.64 6.01 15.61
N VAL A 308 -1.16 4.82 15.82
CA VAL A 308 -2.50 4.53 16.35
C VAL A 308 -2.41 3.56 17.52
N GLY A 309 -1.22 3.38 18.10
CA GLY A 309 -0.99 2.50 19.24
C GLY A 309 -1.00 1.00 18.94
N ILE A 310 -0.94 0.60 17.66
CA ILE A 310 -0.87 -0.81 17.26
C ILE A 310 0.13 -1.00 16.11
N SER A 311 1.16 -1.82 16.33
CA SER A 311 2.19 -2.12 15.33
C SER A 311 1.70 -3.20 14.37
N SER A 312 1.22 -2.79 13.18
CA SER A 312 0.82 -3.76 12.15
C SER A 312 1.97 -4.69 11.76
N THR A 313 3.18 -4.16 11.56
CA THR A 313 4.41 -4.92 11.27
C THR A 313 4.62 -6.09 12.25
N TRP A 314 4.56 -5.82 13.55
CA TRP A 314 4.79 -6.85 14.57
C TRP A 314 3.64 -7.86 14.66
N HIS A 315 2.39 -7.42 14.64
CA HIS A 315 1.23 -8.31 14.71
C HIS A 315 1.15 -9.22 13.47
N ILE A 316 1.43 -8.69 12.29
CA ILE A 316 1.51 -9.46 11.05
C ILE A 316 2.59 -10.54 11.14
N ALA A 317 3.80 -10.17 11.59
CA ALA A 317 4.89 -11.13 11.76
C ALA A 317 4.56 -12.22 12.81
N ARG A 318 3.78 -11.86 13.85
CA ARG A 318 3.27 -12.83 14.84
C ARG A 318 2.21 -13.76 14.28
N PHE A 319 1.29 -13.24 13.48
CA PHE A 319 0.29 -14.06 12.79
C PHE A 319 0.94 -15.12 11.91
N TRP A 320 2.05 -14.78 11.27
CA TRP A 320 2.88 -15.70 10.48
C TRP A 320 3.82 -16.60 11.30
N GLY A 321 3.88 -16.44 12.62
CA GLY A 321 4.76 -17.23 13.48
C GLY A 321 6.26 -16.92 13.31
N ILE A 322 6.62 -15.75 12.78
CA ILE A 322 8.01 -15.32 12.59
C ILE A 322 8.45 -14.22 13.55
N ALA A 323 7.59 -13.81 14.50
CA ALA A 323 7.96 -12.91 15.59
C ALA A 323 7.59 -13.50 16.95
N LYS A 324 8.42 -13.26 17.96
CA LYS A 324 8.20 -13.75 19.32
C LYS A 324 7.06 -12.99 20.00
N PRO A 325 6.36 -13.62 20.96
CA PRO A 325 5.47 -12.89 21.85
C PRO A 325 6.23 -11.80 22.61
N CYS A 326 5.63 -10.61 22.73
CA CYS A 326 6.22 -9.52 23.48
C CYS A 326 6.17 -9.91 24.95
N VAL A 327 7.33 -10.14 25.55
CA VAL A 327 7.44 -10.29 27.00
C VAL A 327 7.29 -8.89 27.58
N LYS A 328 6.15 -8.61 28.23
CA LYS A 328 6.02 -7.41 29.06
C LYS A 328 7.12 -7.47 30.12
N ARG A 329 8.22 -6.76 29.93
CA ARG A 329 9.17 -6.51 31.02
C ARG A 329 8.57 -5.40 31.87
N ASP A 330 8.38 -5.68 33.16
CA ASP A 330 7.88 -4.68 34.11
C ASP A 330 8.72 -3.42 34.01
N ALA A 331 8.05 -2.29 33.77
CA ALA A 331 8.64 -0.97 33.63
C ALA A 331 9.32 -0.55 34.95
N LYS A 332 10.58 -0.95 35.13
CA LYS A 332 11.50 -0.42 36.14
C LYS A 332 12.84 -0.11 35.49
N ILE A 333 12.83 0.75 34.48
CA ILE A 333 14.04 1.48 34.07
C ILE A 333 13.73 2.96 34.17
N LYS A 334 14.46 3.64 35.06
CA LYS A 334 14.35 5.08 35.28
C LYS A 334 14.68 5.82 33.98
N PRO A 335 13.85 6.77 33.52
CA PRO A 335 14.15 7.54 32.33
C PRO A 335 15.39 8.41 32.57
N ALA A 336 16.33 8.39 31.60
CA ALA A 336 17.39 9.38 31.51
C ALA A 336 16.76 10.76 31.22
N LYS A 337 17.26 11.79 31.89
CA LYS A 337 16.74 13.17 31.83
C LYS A 337 16.71 13.69 30.39
N ALA A 338 15.52 14.07 29.93
CA ALA A 338 15.34 14.86 28.73
C ALA A 338 15.73 16.33 29.03
N ASN A 339 16.58 16.91 28.18
CA ASN A 339 16.80 18.36 28.16
C ASN A 339 15.61 19.00 27.42
N ASN A 340 14.74 19.66 28.17
CA ASN A 340 13.69 20.52 27.64
C ASN A 340 14.30 21.87 27.27
N GLU A 341 14.16 22.27 26.00
CA GLU A 341 13.98 23.68 25.65
C GLU A 341 12.71 23.81 24.79
N ALA A 342 11.86 24.75 25.23
CA ALA A 342 10.51 24.97 24.78
C ALA A 342 10.46 25.88 23.54
N LEU A 343 9.52 25.62 22.62
CA LEU A 343 8.98 26.66 21.74
C LEU A 343 7.44 26.55 21.67
N ALA A 344 6.82 27.72 21.82
CA ALA A 344 5.43 27.99 22.17
C ALA A 344 4.45 27.94 20.96
N PRO A 345 3.13 28.08 21.18
CA PRO A 345 2.08 27.63 20.26
C PRO A 345 1.67 28.68 19.23
N GLY A 346 1.42 28.26 17.99
CA GLY A 346 0.99 29.18 16.93
C GLY A 346 0.48 28.50 15.67
N PHE A 347 -0.54 27.63 15.76
CA PHE A 347 -1.30 27.17 14.58
C PHE A 347 -2.73 26.77 14.96
N ALA A 348 -3.50 27.72 15.48
CA ALA A 348 -4.93 27.53 15.71
C ALA A 348 -5.70 28.82 15.39
N ARG A 349 -5.74 29.21 14.11
CA ARG A 349 -6.75 30.15 13.55
C ARG A 349 -6.59 30.29 12.04
N ALA A 350 -7.12 29.34 11.27
CA ALA A 350 -7.29 29.51 9.83
C ALA A 350 -8.44 28.64 9.26
N PHE A 351 -9.54 28.48 10.00
CA PHE A 351 -10.81 27.99 9.44
C PHE A 351 -11.96 28.73 10.11
N SER A 352 -12.18 29.98 9.72
CA SER A 352 -13.40 30.71 10.00
C SER A 352 -13.80 31.48 8.75
N MET A 353 -14.88 31.04 8.10
CA MET A 353 -15.46 31.66 6.91
C MET A 353 -16.20 32.94 7.30
N PRO A 354 -16.04 34.07 6.56
CA PRO A 354 -16.99 35.18 6.66
C PRO A 354 -18.17 34.99 5.70
N LYS A 355 -19.36 35.31 6.21
CA LYS A 355 -20.65 35.38 5.51
C LYS A 355 -20.65 36.43 4.40
N ALA A 356 -21.49 36.18 3.40
CA ALA A 356 -21.80 37.05 2.28
C ALA A 356 -22.36 38.42 2.71
N GLY A 357 -21.89 39.47 2.03
CA GLY A 357 -22.45 40.82 2.06
C GLY A 357 -22.07 41.55 0.77
N VAL A 358 -23.08 41.92 -0.03
CA VAL A 358 -22.99 42.81 -1.21
C VAL A 358 -23.04 44.25 -0.68
N PRO A 359 -22.20 45.22 -1.14
CA PRO A 359 -22.64 46.12 -2.22
C PRO A 359 -21.58 46.86 -3.08
N ASN A 360 -22.10 47.29 -4.25
CA ASN A 360 -21.86 48.48 -5.09
C ASN A 360 -20.55 48.75 -5.86
N VAL A 361 -20.78 49.01 -7.16
CA VAL A 361 -19.86 49.52 -8.19
C VAL A 361 -19.92 51.06 -8.23
N PRO A 362 -18.84 51.74 -8.63
CA PRO A 362 -18.99 52.71 -9.73
C PRO A 362 -17.88 52.65 -10.81
N HIS A 363 -18.24 53.19 -11.98
CA HIS A 363 -17.54 53.21 -13.27
C HIS A 363 -16.32 54.16 -13.40
N SER A 364 -15.47 53.83 -14.39
CA SER A 364 -14.78 54.67 -15.41
C SER A 364 -13.27 54.38 -15.48
N ALA A 365 -12.47 54.59 -16.55
CA ALA A 365 -12.58 54.65 -18.01
C ALA A 365 -11.14 54.91 -18.56
N LYS A 366 -10.65 54.14 -19.56
CA LYS A 366 -9.64 54.43 -20.64
C LYS A 366 -8.25 55.06 -20.23
N ARG A 367 -7.06 54.85 -20.84
CA ARG A 367 -6.58 54.42 -22.19
C ARG A 367 -5.01 54.26 -22.20
N ALA A 368 -4.48 53.34 -23.04
CA ALA A 368 -3.26 53.39 -23.94
C ALA A 368 -1.84 53.76 -23.40
N ASN A 369 -0.65 53.36 -23.90
CA ASN A 369 -0.05 52.41 -24.88
C ASN A 369 1.51 52.58 -24.78
N ILE A 370 2.38 51.55 -24.76
CA ILE A 370 3.81 51.57 -25.25
C ILE A 370 4.31 50.11 -25.60
N PRO A 371 5.01 49.85 -26.74
CA PRO A 371 5.66 48.56 -27.12
C PRO A 371 7.23 48.60 -27.09
N PRO A 372 8.05 47.63 -27.59
CA PRO A 372 7.94 46.16 -27.79
C PRO A 372 9.15 45.31 -27.25
N SER A 373 9.02 43.98 -27.12
CA SER A 373 10.07 43.00 -27.50
C SER A 373 9.50 41.56 -27.64
N GLN A 374 9.99 40.80 -28.62
CA GLN A 374 9.37 39.62 -29.23
C GLN A 374 9.76 38.27 -28.59
N LYS A 375 8.75 37.41 -28.33
CA LYS A 375 8.79 35.93 -28.37
C LYS A 375 7.45 35.43 -28.95
N PRO A 376 7.40 34.40 -29.80
CA PRO A 376 6.16 33.99 -30.43
C PRO A 376 5.26 33.22 -29.44
N SER A 377 4.34 33.94 -28.81
CA SER A 377 3.10 33.37 -28.29
C SER A 377 2.01 33.56 -29.35
N SER A 378 1.52 32.47 -29.93
CA SER A 378 0.17 32.48 -30.48
C SER A 378 -0.56 31.26 -29.97
N ALA A 379 -1.81 31.46 -29.55
CA ALA A 379 -2.71 30.39 -29.16
C ALA A 379 -2.88 29.34 -30.27
N ALA A 380 -2.60 29.70 -31.52
CA ALA A 380 -2.56 28.81 -32.68
C ALA A 380 -1.39 27.82 -32.64
N GLY A 381 -0.20 28.23 -32.17
CA GLY A 381 0.97 27.36 -32.05
C GLY A 381 0.83 26.31 -30.95
N ILE A 382 0.28 26.71 -29.80
CA ILE A 382 0.00 25.79 -28.69
C ILE A 382 -1.13 24.81 -29.05
N ARG A 383 -2.17 25.30 -29.76
CA ARG A 383 -3.24 24.44 -30.25
C ARG A 383 -2.73 23.37 -31.22
N LYS A 384 -1.83 23.73 -32.14
CA LYS A 384 -1.25 22.78 -33.11
C LYS A 384 -0.44 21.67 -32.43
N VAL A 385 0.37 22.01 -31.43
CA VAL A 385 1.14 21.02 -30.66
C VAL A 385 0.23 20.07 -29.88
N ILE A 386 -0.90 20.57 -29.36
CA ILE A 386 -1.90 19.76 -28.67
C ILE A 386 -2.63 18.82 -29.65
N GLU A 387 -3.00 19.32 -30.84
CA GLU A 387 -3.68 18.53 -31.87
C GLU A 387 -2.77 17.41 -32.43
N ASP A 388 -1.49 17.70 -32.66
CA ASP A 388 -0.52 16.71 -33.12
C ASP A 388 -0.26 15.62 -32.06
N ALA A 389 -0.22 15.99 -30.78
CA ALA A 389 -0.13 15.05 -29.67
C ALA A 389 -1.39 14.16 -29.54
N MET A 390 -2.57 14.71 -29.84
CA MET A 390 -3.84 13.97 -29.77
C MET A 390 -4.03 12.99 -30.94
N ARG A 391 -3.56 13.31 -32.15
CA ARG A 391 -3.55 12.34 -33.28
C ARG A 391 -2.56 11.21 -33.04
N SER A 392 -1.39 11.51 -32.50
CA SER A 392 -0.37 10.51 -32.18
C SER A 392 -0.85 9.49 -31.13
N ALA A 393 -1.77 9.90 -30.27
CA ALA A 393 -2.41 9.07 -29.26
C ALA A 393 -3.70 8.36 -29.74
N GLY A 394 -4.10 8.52 -31.01
CA GLY A 394 -5.33 7.92 -31.56
C GLY A 394 -6.63 8.50 -31.01
N LEU A 395 -6.60 9.72 -30.45
CA LEU A 395 -7.73 10.38 -29.78
C LEU A 395 -8.45 11.39 -30.67
N MET A 396 -7.98 11.58 -31.91
CA MET A 396 -8.61 12.35 -32.97
C MET A 396 -8.35 11.65 -34.32
N HIS A 397 -9.35 11.64 -35.21
CA HIS A 397 -9.19 11.27 -36.61
C HIS A 397 -8.84 12.50 -37.45
#